data_AF-X1RLI9-F1
#
_entry.id   AF-X1RLI9-F1
#
_cell.length_a   1.000
_cell.length_b   1.000
_cell.length_c   1.000
_cell.angle_alpha   90.00
_cell.angle_beta   90.00
_cell.angle_gamma   90.00
#
_symmetry.space_group_name_H-M   'P 1'
#
loop_
_entity.id
_entity.type
_entity.pdbx_description
1 polymer ?
#
loop_
_entity_poly.entity_id
_entity_poly.type
_entity_poly.pdbx_seq_one_letter_code
_entity_poly.pdbx_strand_id
1 'polypeptide(L)'
;RYWSMVPYQLGLGVDRQAIKYSVRNCSTVATALPDHPSYNFLRDALKDTLQKQDVCMEFLIQPRTSTKMLVEDAMTEWKENEAPFYQVATIHIPKQSFDTPEQNQFCENLSFTPWHALPEHKPLGAINRMRKIIYENISRVRHDINSAPRQEPKN
;
A
#
# COMPACT_ATOMS: atom_id res chain seq x y z
N ARG A 1 -9.25 -3.92 5.72
CA ARG A 1 -7.93 -3.54 6.24
C ARG A 1 -6.87 -4.04 5.26
N TYR A 2 -5.77 -3.31 5.12
CA TYR A 2 -4.67 -3.62 4.22
C TYR A 2 -3.39 -3.77 5.02
N TRP A 3 -2.51 -4.66 4.57
CA TRP A 3 -1.23 -4.93 5.22
C TRP A 3 -0.11 -4.88 4.21
N SER A 4 1.05 -4.43 4.66
CA SER A 4 2.28 -4.56 3.91
C SER A 4 2.76 -6.02 3.76
N MET A 5 2.29 -6.92 4.64
CA MET A 5 2.66 -8.35 4.78
C MET A 5 4.12 -8.60 5.16
N VAL A 6 5.05 -7.97 4.45
CA VAL A 6 6.49 -8.06 4.61
C VAL A 6 7.04 -6.92 5.46
N PRO A 7 8.15 -7.13 6.18
CA PRO A 7 8.74 -6.12 7.05
C PRO A 7 9.56 -5.07 6.28
N TYR A 8 9.70 -3.90 6.90
CA TYR A 8 10.49 -2.76 6.46
C TYR A 8 11.35 -2.27 7.61
N GLN A 9 12.42 -1.56 7.29
CA GLN A 9 13.23 -0.88 8.28
C GLN A 9 12.46 0.33 8.84
N LEU A 10 12.79 0.71 10.07
CA LEU A 10 12.47 2.01 10.64
C LEU A 10 13.76 2.58 11.24
N GLY A 11 14.18 3.74 10.75
CA GLY A 11 15.38 4.44 11.19
C GLY A 11 16.67 3.95 10.54
N LEU A 12 17.80 4.49 11.00
CA LEU A 12 19.15 4.16 10.53
C LEU A 12 20.02 3.69 11.70
N GLY A 13 21.22 3.20 11.38
CA GLY A 13 22.23 2.88 12.40
C GLY A 13 21.89 1.67 13.25
N VAL A 14 22.43 1.64 14.46
CA VAL A 14 22.33 0.51 15.40
C VAL A 14 20.93 0.34 15.99
N ASP A 15 20.18 1.43 16.10
CA ASP A 15 18.84 1.45 16.71
C ASP A 15 17.71 1.15 15.72
N ARG A 16 18.04 0.86 14.47
CA ARG A 16 17.05 0.54 13.43
C ARG A 16 16.21 -0.67 13.83
N GLN A 17 14.92 -0.60 13.53
CA GLN A 17 13.97 -1.66 13.84
C GLN A 17 13.34 -2.24 12.58
N ALA A 18 12.79 -3.45 12.70
CA ALA A 18 11.91 -4.01 11.68
C ALA A 18 10.46 -3.71 12.07
N ILE A 19 9.68 -3.20 11.14
CA ILE A 19 8.27 -2.90 11.32
C ILE A 19 7.44 -3.48 10.18
N LYS A 20 6.14 -3.73 10.41
CA LYS A 20 5.15 -3.94 9.34
C LYS A 20 4.19 -2.74 9.30
N TYR A 21 3.77 -2.33 8.12
CA TYR A 21 2.73 -1.31 7.94
C TYR A 21 1.34 -1.94 7.77
N SER A 22 0.32 -1.20 8.19
CA SER A 22 -1.09 -1.50 7.91
C SER A 22 -1.87 -0.21 7.65
N VAL A 23 -2.94 -0.31 6.87
CA VAL A 23 -3.91 0.76 6.66
C VAL A 23 -5.32 0.22 6.90
N ARG A 24 -6.14 0.93 7.65
CA ARG A 24 -7.56 0.58 7.82
C ARG A 24 -8.45 1.81 7.75
N ASN A 25 -9.72 1.62 7.41
CA ASN A 25 -10.70 2.69 7.43
C ASN A 25 -10.81 3.26 8.85
N CYS A 26 -10.90 4.58 8.99
CA CYS A 26 -11.16 5.23 10.27
C CYS A 26 -12.55 4.86 10.84
N SER A 27 -13.49 4.50 9.96
CA SER A 27 -14.81 3.99 10.35
C SER A 27 -14.86 2.47 10.31
N THR A 28 -15.55 1.88 11.29
CA THR A 28 -15.86 0.45 11.32
C THR A 28 -17.17 0.11 10.62
N VAL A 29 -17.87 1.09 10.04
CA VAL A 29 -19.12 0.87 9.31
C VAL A 29 -18.81 0.13 8.00
N ALA A 30 -19.32 -1.09 7.90
CA ALA A 30 -19.27 -1.86 6.66
C ALA A 30 -20.50 -1.56 5.81
N THR A 31 -20.29 -1.32 4.51
CA THR A 31 -21.37 -1.27 3.53
C THR A 31 -21.77 -2.70 3.16
N ALA A 32 -23.08 -2.99 3.16
CA ALA A 32 -23.58 -4.28 2.71
C ALA A 32 -23.30 -4.49 1.22
N LEU A 33 -22.89 -5.70 0.85
CA LEU A 33 -22.81 -6.11 -0.55
C LEU A 33 -24.24 -6.32 -1.07
N PRO A 34 -24.59 -5.77 -2.26
CA PRO A 34 -25.88 -6.04 -2.88
C PRO A 34 -25.95 -7.51 -3.36
N ASP A 35 -27.16 -8.06 -3.46
CA ASP A 35 -27.40 -9.44 -3.89
C ASP A 35 -26.90 -9.74 -5.32
N HIS A 36 -26.96 -8.71 -6.19
CA HIS A 36 -26.53 -8.78 -7.59
C HIS A 36 -25.59 -7.61 -7.90
N PRO A 37 -24.30 -7.68 -7.49
CA PRO A 37 -23.35 -6.62 -7.78
C PRO A 37 -23.04 -6.55 -9.28
N SER A 38 -22.79 -5.35 -9.79
CA SER A 38 -22.27 -5.16 -11.15
C SER A 38 -20.88 -5.82 -11.27
N TYR A 39 -20.46 -6.12 -12.51
CA TYR A 39 -19.12 -6.62 -12.78
C TYR A 39 -18.01 -5.71 -12.21
N ASN A 40 -18.26 -4.39 -12.18
CA ASN A 40 -17.34 -3.37 -11.69
C ASN A 40 -17.73 -2.79 -10.32
N PHE A 41 -18.52 -3.53 -9.52
CA PHE A 41 -19.17 -3.01 -8.32
C PHE A 41 -18.23 -2.25 -7.37
N LEU A 42 -17.03 -2.76 -7.09
CA LEU A 42 -16.09 -2.09 -6.18
C LEU A 42 -15.60 -0.74 -6.73
N ARG A 43 -15.46 -0.62 -8.05
CA ARG A 43 -15.11 0.64 -8.72
C ARG A 43 -16.27 1.62 -8.67
N ASP A 44 -17.49 1.14 -8.95
CA ASP A 44 -18.71 1.94 -8.88
C ASP A 44 -18.92 2.48 -7.45
N ALA A 45 -18.72 1.64 -6.43
CA ALA A 45 -18.81 2.01 -5.03
C ALA A 45 -17.73 3.04 -4.62
N LEU A 46 -16.50 2.88 -5.10
CA LEU A 46 -15.43 3.85 -4.86
C LEU A 46 -15.76 5.22 -5.48
N LYS A 47 -16.28 5.23 -6.72
CA LYS A 47 -16.73 6.43 -7.42
C LYS A 47 -17.85 7.13 -6.68
N ASP A 48 -18.91 6.40 -6.32
CA ASP A 48 -20.06 6.97 -5.61
C ASP A 48 -19.65 7.56 -4.25
N THR A 49 -18.77 6.86 -3.52
CA THR A 49 -18.24 7.33 -2.23
C THR A 49 -17.47 8.64 -2.40
N LEU A 50 -16.45 8.66 -3.27
CA LEU A 50 -15.58 9.83 -3.43
C LEU A 50 -16.29 11.00 -4.14
N GLN A 51 -17.37 10.77 -4.88
CA GLN A 51 -18.20 11.85 -5.42
C GLN A 51 -19.03 12.56 -4.34
N LYS A 52 -19.25 11.94 -3.18
CA LYS A 52 -20.11 12.47 -2.12
C LYS A 52 -19.33 13.01 -0.93
N GLN A 53 -18.24 12.37 -0.55
CA GLN A 53 -17.54 12.66 0.69
C GLN A 53 -16.04 12.34 0.63
N ASP A 54 -15.32 12.91 1.60
CA ASP A 54 -13.95 12.55 1.90
C ASP A 54 -13.88 11.15 2.54
N VAL A 55 -12.72 10.50 2.40
CA VAL A 55 -12.43 9.20 3.02
C VAL A 55 -11.21 9.33 3.93
N CYS A 56 -11.32 8.72 5.11
CA CYS A 56 -10.26 8.69 6.12
C CYS A 56 -9.74 7.27 6.28
N MET A 57 -8.41 7.12 6.30
CA MET A 57 -7.75 5.87 6.67
C MET A 57 -6.72 6.10 7.77
N GLU A 58 -6.67 5.22 8.76
CA GLU A 58 -5.61 5.18 9.76
C GLU A 58 -4.37 4.48 9.18
N PHE A 59 -3.21 5.10 9.32
CA PHE A 59 -1.92 4.54 8.95
C PHE A 59 -1.20 4.04 10.20
N LEU A 60 -0.88 2.74 10.22
CA LEU A 60 -0.37 2.05 11.40
C LEU A 60 0.98 1.38 11.13
N ILE A 61 1.79 1.29 12.19
CA ILE A 61 3.01 0.49 12.23
C ILE A 61 2.91 -0.59 13.30
N GLN A 62 3.57 -1.72 13.06
CA GLN A 62 3.71 -2.83 14.00
C GLN A 62 5.20 -3.09 14.20
N PRO A 63 5.81 -2.55 15.27
CA PRO A 63 7.20 -2.82 15.61
C PRO A 63 7.42 -4.28 15.99
N ARG A 64 8.51 -4.86 15.49
CA ARG A 64 8.95 -6.20 15.89
C ARG A 64 9.38 -6.20 17.35
N THR A 65 8.75 -7.01 18.18
CA THR A 65 9.03 -7.08 19.63
C THR A 65 9.92 -8.27 20.03
N SER A 66 10.16 -9.23 19.13
CA SER A 66 10.92 -10.45 19.44
C SER A 66 11.76 -10.94 18.26
N THR A 67 12.88 -11.58 18.55
CA THR A 67 13.74 -12.20 17.53
C THR A 67 13.06 -13.39 16.85
N LYS A 68 12.09 -14.04 17.50
CA LYS A 68 11.27 -15.13 16.95
C LYS A 68 10.39 -14.70 15.79
N MET A 69 10.03 -13.42 15.73
CA MET A 69 9.32 -12.84 14.59
C MET A 69 10.31 -12.66 13.43
N LEU A 70 10.41 -13.69 12.59
CA LEU A 70 11.42 -13.73 11.53
C LEU A 70 11.12 -12.70 10.44
N VAL A 71 12.13 -11.92 10.06
CA VAL A 71 12.05 -10.93 8.97
C VAL A 71 11.99 -11.61 7.60
N GLU A 72 12.57 -12.80 7.49
CA GLU A 72 12.65 -13.57 6.24
C GLU A 72 11.40 -14.43 5.99
N ASP A 73 10.52 -14.58 6.99
CA ASP A 73 9.27 -15.34 6.87
C ASP A 73 8.09 -14.38 6.68
N ALA A 74 7.59 -14.32 5.45
CA ALA A 74 6.42 -13.53 5.09
C ALA A 74 5.09 -14.28 5.28
N MET A 75 5.14 -15.59 5.57
CA MET A 75 3.95 -16.43 5.73
C MET A 75 3.46 -16.46 7.18
N THR A 76 4.36 -16.20 8.14
CA THR A 76 4.01 -16.16 9.55
C THR A 76 3.59 -14.75 10.00
N GLU A 77 2.38 -14.66 10.56
CA GLU A 77 1.86 -13.44 11.16
C GLU A 77 2.63 -13.06 12.43
N TRP A 78 2.86 -11.76 12.63
CA TRP A 78 3.27 -11.24 13.94
C TRP A 78 1.99 -10.96 14.71
N LYS A 79 1.67 -11.78 15.72
CA LYS A 79 0.39 -11.69 16.41
C LYS A 79 0.25 -10.34 17.12
N GLU A 80 -0.91 -9.70 16.99
CA GLU A 80 -1.14 -8.35 17.53
C GLU A 80 -1.07 -8.26 19.06
N ASN A 81 -1.27 -9.38 19.78
CA ASN A 81 -1.10 -9.44 21.23
C ASN A 81 0.38 -9.46 21.67
N GLU A 82 1.31 -9.85 20.78
CA GLU A 82 2.75 -9.88 21.04
C GLU A 82 3.46 -8.66 20.44
N ALA A 83 2.95 -8.14 19.32
CA ALA A 83 3.40 -6.93 18.64
C ALA A 83 2.17 -6.13 18.18
N PRO A 84 1.64 -5.20 18.97
CA PRO A 84 0.45 -4.44 18.59
C PRO A 84 0.74 -3.43 17.48
N PHE A 85 -0.32 -3.05 16.76
CA PHE A 85 -0.26 -1.94 15.81
C PHE A 85 -0.49 -0.60 16.54
N TYR A 86 0.31 0.39 16.17
CA TYR A 86 0.20 1.77 16.62
C TYR A 86 -0.16 2.66 15.43
N GLN A 87 -1.22 3.45 15.56
CA GLN A 87 -1.53 4.49 14.59
C GLN A 87 -0.48 5.60 14.71
N VAL A 88 0.08 6.02 13.57
CA VAL A 88 1.09 7.09 13.51
C VAL A 88 0.69 8.24 12.60
N ALA A 89 -0.31 8.04 11.74
CA ALA A 89 -0.85 9.09 10.89
C ALA A 89 -2.29 8.78 10.45
N THR A 90 -2.91 9.76 9.82
CA THR A 90 -4.19 9.63 9.13
C THR A 90 -3.99 10.02 7.67
N ILE A 91 -4.47 9.19 6.76
CA ILE A 91 -4.52 9.45 5.32
C ILE A 91 -5.90 10.03 5.04
N HIS A 92 -5.93 11.27 4.56
CA HIS A 92 -7.13 11.93 4.07
C HIS A 92 -7.18 11.84 2.55
N ILE A 93 -8.25 11.27 2.03
CA ILE A 93 -8.53 11.20 0.60
C ILE A 93 -9.71 12.14 0.35
N PRO A 94 -9.51 13.28 -0.32
CA PRO A 94 -10.58 14.25 -0.52
C PRO A 94 -11.64 13.70 -1.47
N LYS A 95 -12.87 14.20 -1.28
CA LYS A 95 -13.97 14.09 -2.22
C LYS A 95 -13.50 14.54 -3.59
N GLN A 96 -13.67 13.68 -4.59
CA GLN A 96 -13.19 13.90 -5.95
C GLN A 96 -13.94 13.05 -6.97
N SER A 97 -13.94 13.51 -8.22
CA SER A 97 -14.29 12.68 -9.37
C SER A 97 -13.00 12.26 -10.06
N PHE A 98 -12.65 10.96 -9.97
CA PHE A 98 -11.40 10.43 -10.53
C PHE A 98 -11.62 9.57 -11.79
N ASP A 99 -12.85 9.19 -12.10
CA ASP A 99 -13.17 8.24 -13.18
C ASP A 99 -13.38 8.98 -14.52
N THR A 100 -12.35 9.66 -14.99
CA THR A 100 -12.30 10.29 -16.32
C THR A 100 -11.35 9.52 -17.24
N PRO A 101 -11.55 9.56 -18.58
CA PRO A 101 -10.63 8.91 -19.52
C PRO A 101 -9.17 9.32 -19.31
N GLU A 102 -8.91 10.61 -19.09
CA GLU A 102 -7.57 11.16 -18.92
C GLU A 102 -6.92 10.66 -17.63
N GLN A 103 -7.65 10.68 -16.51
CA GLN A 103 -7.15 10.19 -15.23
C GLN A 103 -6.94 8.68 -15.26
N ASN A 104 -7.80 7.92 -15.94
CA ASN A 104 -7.64 6.48 -16.12
C ASN A 104 -6.40 6.16 -16.95
N GLN A 105 -6.15 6.89 -18.04
CA GLN A 105 -4.95 6.74 -18.85
C GLN A 105 -3.69 7.12 -18.07
N PHE A 106 -3.76 8.17 -17.25
CA PHE A 106 -2.66 8.55 -16.36
C PHE A 106 -2.39 7.46 -15.32
N CYS A 107 -3.41 6.99 -14.61
CA CYS A 107 -3.33 5.91 -13.62
C CYS A 107 -2.76 4.62 -14.20
N GLU A 108 -3.19 4.23 -15.41
CA GLU A 108 -2.68 3.05 -16.11
C GLU A 108 -1.17 3.14 -16.33
N ASN A 109 -0.63 4.35 -16.51
CA ASN A 109 0.79 4.55 -16.73
C ASN A 109 1.61 4.70 -15.43
N LEU A 110 0.98 4.78 -14.25
CA LEU A 110 1.70 4.81 -12.98
C LEU A 110 2.38 3.47 -12.67
N SER A 111 3.56 3.54 -12.08
CA SER A 111 4.33 2.38 -11.61
C SER A 111 4.65 2.55 -10.13
N PHE A 112 4.33 1.55 -9.30
CA PHE A 112 4.64 1.54 -7.87
C PHE A 112 5.65 0.45 -7.57
N THR A 113 6.68 0.76 -6.78
CA THR A 113 7.65 -0.22 -6.29
C THR A 113 7.92 -0.01 -4.81
N PRO A 114 7.99 -1.07 -3.99
CA PRO A 114 8.31 -0.93 -2.57
C PRO A 114 9.73 -0.38 -2.34
N TRP A 115 10.59 -0.38 -3.37
CA TRP A 115 11.95 0.15 -3.31
C TRP A 115 12.05 1.64 -3.66
N HIS A 116 10.93 2.28 -4.03
CA HIS A 116 10.84 3.73 -4.01
C HIS A 116 10.57 4.17 -2.57
N ALA A 117 11.61 4.04 -1.74
CA ALA A 117 11.56 4.23 -0.30
C ALA A 117 12.81 4.96 0.18
N LEU A 118 12.66 5.68 1.30
CA LEU A 118 13.79 6.27 2.00
C LEU A 118 14.69 5.19 2.61
N PRO A 119 16.00 5.45 2.80
CA PRO A 119 16.91 4.51 3.46
C PRO A 119 16.42 4.03 4.83
N GLU A 120 15.76 4.89 5.60
CA GLU A 120 15.14 4.65 6.90
C GLU A 120 14.03 3.59 6.82
N HIS A 121 13.37 3.50 5.67
CA HIS A 121 12.20 2.66 5.40
C HIS A 121 12.51 1.53 4.43
N LYS A 122 13.78 1.14 4.33
CA LYS A 122 14.25 0.11 3.41
C LYS A 122 13.43 -1.18 3.53
N PRO A 123 12.93 -1.75 2.41
CA PRO A 123 12.26 -3.04 2.42
C PRO A 123 13.17 -4.17 2.92
N LEU A 124 12.64 -5.05 3.79
CA LEU A 124 13.39 -6.16 4.42
C LEU A 124 12.85 -7.54 4.00
N GLY A 125 13.68 -8.58 4.10
CA GLY A 125 13.31 -9.95 3.78
C GLY A 125 13.48 -10.34 2.30
N ALA A 126 13.56 -11.64 2.04
CA ALA A 126 13.79 -12.21 0.71
C ALA A 126 12.71 -11.78 -0.30
N ILE A 127 11.45 -11.80 0.11
CA ILE A 127 10.32 -11.38 -0.75
C ILE A 127 10.52 -9.96 -1.26
N ASN A 128 10.86 -9.01 -0.38
CA ASN A 128 11.12 -7.64 -0.80
C ASN A 128 12.33 -7.53 -1.72
N ARG A 129 13.43 -8.24 -1.44
CA ARG A 129 14.59 -8.27 -2.34
C ARG A 129 14.24 -8.75 -3.75
N MET A 130 13.40 -9.79 -3.87
CA MET A 130 12.89 -10.25 -5.16
C MET A 130 11.98 -9.20 -5.84
N ARG A 131 11.09 -8.55 -5.06
CA ARG A 131 10.21 -7.49 -5.58
C ARG A 131 10.99 -6.32 -6.18
N LYS A 132 12.22 -6.05 -5.74
CA LYS A 132 13.07 -5.03 -6.40
C LYS A 132 13.21 -5.31 -7.88
N ILE A 133 13.76 -6.48 -8.18
CA ILE A 133 14.09 -6.92 -9.54
C ILE A 133 12.82 -7.08 -10.37
N ILE A 134 11.78 -7.70 -9.79
CA ILE A 134 10.53 -7.98 -10.50
C ILE A 134 9.82 -6.69 -10.91
N TYR A 135 9.60 -5.76 -9.97
CA TYR A 135 8.87 -4.53 -10.27
C TYR A 135 9.65 -3.62 -11.22
N GLU A 136 10.98 -3.54 -11.09
CA GLU A 136 11.82 -2.78 -12.04
C GLU A 136 11.69 -3.33 -13.46
N ASN A 137 11.70 -4.65 -13.64
CA ASN A 137 11.57 -5.28 -14.95
C ASN A 137 10.17 -5.16 -15.54
N ILE A 138 9.13 -5.44 -14.77
CA ILE A 138 7.74 -5.36 -15.24
C ILE A 138 7.38 -3.92 -15.61
N SER A 139 7.80 -2.93 -14.80
CA SER A 139 7.59 -1.52 -15.12
C SER A 139 8.20 -1.18 -16.48
N ARG A 140 9.46 -1.54 -16.72
CA ARG A 140 10.11 -1.31 -18.03
C ARG A 140 9.30 -1.91 -19.18
N VAL A 141 8.97 -3.20 -19.10
CA VAL A 141 8.23 -3.90 -20.17
C VAL A 141 6.86 -3.26 -20.43
N ARG A 142 6.12 -2.92 -19.37
CA ARG A 142 4.79 -2.30 -19.50
C ARG A 142 4.86 -0.91 -20.14
N HIS A 143 5.84 -0.11 -19.75
CA HIS A 143 6.07 1.21 -20.34
C HIS A 143 6.48 1.12 -21.82
N ASP A 144 7.32 0.14 -22.19
CA ASP A 144 7.70 -0.10 -23.59
C ASP A 144 6.49 -0.51 -24.44
N ILE A 145 5.65 -1.44 -23.95
CA ILE A 145 4.43 -1.88 -24.63
C ILE A 145 3.43 -0.72 -24.78
N ASN A 146 3.25 0.08 -23.73
CA ASN A 146 2.31 1.21 -23.73
C ASN A 146 2.85 2.45 -24.46
N SER A 147 4.10 2.42 -24.94
CA SER A 147 4.80 3.60 -25.49
C SER A 147 4.73 4.81 -24.54
N ALA A 148 4.76 4.55 -23.23
CA ALA A 148 4.59 5.55 -22.19
C ALA A 148 5.93 5.82 -21.49
N PRO A 149 6.38 7.08 -21.37
CA PRO A 149 7.65 7.38 -20.72
C PRO A 149 7.63 6.99 -19.24
N ARG A 150 8.74 6.41 -18.77
CA ARG A 150 8.92 6.10 -17.35
C ARG A 150 9.49 7.32 -16.64
N GLN A 151 8.60 8.14 -16.10
CA GLN A 151 8.93 9.37 -15.40
C GLN A 151 8.13 9.49 -14.10
N GLU A 152 8.73 10.13 -13.10
CA GLU A 152 7.99 10.50 -11.89
C GLU A 152 6.90 11.52 -12.23
N PRO A 153 5.68 11.34 -11.72
CA PRO A 153 4.64 12.37 -11.81
C PRO A 153 5.14 13.70 -11.27
N LYS A 154 4.78 14.79 -11.95
CA LYS A 154 5.00 16.15 -11.46
C LYS A 154 3.71 16.66 -10.84
N ASN A 155 3.83 17.38 -9.73
CA ASN A 155 2.73 18.14 -9.15
C ASN A 155 2.44 19.39 -9.96
#